data_AF-A0A843GCD7-F1
#
_entry.id   AF-A0A843GCD7-F1
#
_cell.length_a   1.000
_cell.length_b   1.000
_cell.length_c   1.000
_cell.angle_alpha   90.00
_cell.angle_beta   90.00
_cell.angle_gamma   90.00
#
_symmetry.space_group_name_H-M   'P 1'
#
loop_
_entity.id
_entity.type
_entity.pdbx_description
1 polymer ?
#
loop_
_entity_poly.entity_id
_entity_poly.type
_entity_poly.pdbx_seq_one_letter_code
_entity_poly.pdbx_strand_id
1 'polypeptide(L)'
;MEILSALWQVGVFAAVILFGTKLGIASGLAKLSKRNLALLCLGYGGGILLLSAIASLYTREITDIINNYNSIIYLIMALIMIFSGIYTIKEWKNHEKKTMRATRMILVAPCPCYFGSILASIVMAAPGIGLGAFSLSQYVAAIMVIVILTGYFASNLIVKVLKKPYPIVIGNFMLFLGIYFLLSSILIPNIIQVFSQSMKSMTIPSLTSLAITFTLACVIVAIGIIVSKNNDFLIKF
;
A
#
# COMPACT_ATOMS: atom_id res chain seq x y z
N MET A 1 13.98 5.44 -23.28
CA MET A 1 14.10 4.24 -22.43
C MET A 1 14.54 4.58 -21.00
N GLU A 2 15.40 5.60 -20.80
CA GLU A 2 15.87 5.98 -19.45
C GLU A 2 14.81 6.53 -18.49
N ILE A 3 13.82 7.29 -18.99
CA ILE A 3 12.72 7.81 -18.15
C ILE A 3 11.85 6.67 -17.60
N LEU A 4 11.60 5.64 -18.40
CA LEU A 4 10.79 4.50 -18.00
C LEU A 4 11.51 3.65 -16.93
N SER A 5 12.81 3.39 -17.10
CA SER A 5 13.60 2.67 -16.09
C SER A 5 13.76 3.47 -14.80
N ALA A 6 13.95 4.79 -14.87
CA ALA A 6 13.97 5.66 -13.69
C ALA A 6 12.63 5.64 -12.93
N LEU A 7 11.49 5.71 -13.65
CA LEU A 7 10.15 5.59 -13.07
C LEU A 7 9.95 4.25 -12.35
N TRP A 8 10.39 3.14 -12.96
CA TRP A 8 10.32 1.82 -12.34
C TRP A 8 11.19 1.70 -11.09
N GLN A 9 12.40 2.26 -11.13
CA GLN A 9 13.31 2.25 -9.99
C GLN A 9 12.76 3.07 -8.82
N VAL A 10 12.23 4.27 -9.08
CA VAL A 10 11.55 5.08 -8.06
C VAL A 10 10.30 4.35 -7.53
N GLY A 11 9.55 3.67 -8.40
CA GLY A 11 8.39 2.88 -8.02
C GLY A 11 8.72 1.75 -7.04
N VAL A 12 9.81 1.00 -7.28
CA VAL A 12 10.28 -0.05 -6.38
C VAL A 12 10.64 0.53 -5.02
N PHE A 13 11.44 1.60 -4.97
CA PHE A 13 11.83 2.21 -3.70
C PHE A 13 10.64 2.83 -2.95
N ALA A 14 9.71 3.47 -3.65
CA ALA A 14 8.49 4.02 -3.06
C ALA A 14 7.62 2.91 -2.45
N ALA A 15 7.45 1.78 -3.14
CA ALA A 15 6.74 0.62 -2.62
C ALA A 15 7.39 0.10 -1.33
N VAL A 16 8.71 -0.08 -1.34
CA VAL A 16 9.48 -0.57 -0.18
C VAL A 16 9.37 0.38 1.01
N ILE A 17 9.49 1.69 0.78
CA ILE A 17 9.35 2.69 1.85
C ILE A 17 7.94 2.67 2.44
N LEU A 18 6.90 2.66 1.59
CA LEU A 18 5.51 2.62 2.06
C LEU A 18 5.21 1.35 2.85
N PHE A 19 5.63 0.19 2.36
CA PHE A 19 5.37 -1.09 3.02
C PHE A 19 6.21 -1.29 4.28
N GLY A 20 7.50 -0.97 4.22
CA GLY A 20 8.41 -1.03 5.36
C GLY A 20 7.91 -0.12 6.50
N THR A 21 7.41 1.08 6.17
CA THR A 21 6.92 2.02 7.18
C THR A 21 5.66 1.50 7.86
N LYS A 22 4.69 0.99 7.09
CA LYS A 22 3.47 0.38 7.64
C LYS A 22 3.81 -0.78 8.58
N LEU A 23 4.70 -1.69 8.15
CA LEU A 23 5.11 -2.85 8.93
C LEU A 23 5.92 -2.45 10.19
N GLY A 24 6.83 -1.50 10.06
CA GLY A 24 7.62 -0.94 11.17
C GLY A 24 6.75 -0.28 12.22
N ILE A 25 5.86 0.64 11.83
CA ILE A 25 4.95 1.31 12.76
C ILE A 25 4.06 0.29 13.45
N ALA A 26 3.51 -0.66 12.70
CA ALA A 26 2.58 -1.63 13.24
C ALA A 26 3.26 -2.60 14.22
N SER A 27 4.46 -3.08 13.89
CA SER A 27 5.25 -3.96 14.78
C SER A 27 5.65 -3.26 16.07
N GLY A 28 5.93 -1.96 16.01
CA GLY A 28 6.22 -1.14 17.18
C GLY A 28 4.98 -0.83 18.02
N LEU A 29 3.83 -0.55 17.39
CA LEU A 29 2.54 -0.43 18.09
C LEU A 29 2.17 -1.75 18.78
N ALA A 30 2.46 -2.90 18.18
CA ALA A 30 2.20 -4.21 18.78
C ALA A 30 3.13 -4.58 19.96
N LYS A 31 4.11 -3.73 20.30
CA LYS A 31 5.17 -3.99 21.30
C LYS A 31 5.85 -5.34 21.07
N LEU A 32 6.24 -5.64 19.83
CA LEU A 32 7.05 -6.82 19.57
C LEU A 32 8.37 -6.73 20.34
N SER A 33 8.81 -7.86 20.90
CA SER A 33 10.10 -7.96 21.56
C SER A 33 11.22 -7.72 20.53
N LYS A 34 12.38 -7.25 20.99
CA LYS A 34 13.56 -7.04 20.11
C LYS A 34 13.95 -8.31 19.34
N ARG A 35 13.73 -9.49 19.93
CA ARG A 35 13.94 -10.80 19.29
C ARG A 35 12.97 -11.03 18.12
N ASN A 36 11.69 -10.74 18.31
CA ASN A 36 10.68 -10.91 17.26
C ASN A 36 10.83 -9.86 16.15
N LEU A 37 11.25 -8.64 16.49
CA LEU A 37 11.60 -7.60 15.51
C LEU A 37 12.79 -8.03 14.64
N ALA A 38 13.84 -8.60 15.24
CA ALA A 38 14.98 -9.13 14.51
C ALA A 38 14.57 -10.28 13.59
N LEU A 39 13.72 -11.20 14.07
CA LEU A 39 13.19 -12.30 13.25
C LEU A 39 12.31 -11.79 12.10
N LEU A 40 11.56 -10.71 12.31
CA LEU A 40 10.78 -10.04 11.26
C LEU A 40 11.71 -9.34 10.25
N CYS A 41 12.76 -8.64 10.69
CA CYS A 41 13.73 -8.05 9.75
C CYS A 41 14.47 -9.11 8.93
N LEU A 42 14.91 -10.20 9.56
CA LEU A 42 15.59 -11.32 8.89
C LEU A 42 14.64 -12.08 7.97
N GLY A 43 13.40 -12.33 8.40
CA GLY A 43 12.39 -13.01 7.61
C GLY A 43 12.00 -12.21 6.36
N TYR A 44 11.90 -10.88 6.47
CA TYR A 44 11.51 -10.04 5.34
C TYR A 44 12.67 -9.67 4.45
N GLY A 45 13.81 -9.28 5.01
CA GLY A 45 15.02 -9.04 4.23
C GLY A 45 15.50 -10.32 3.53
N GLY A 46 15.60 -11.43 4.27
CA GLY A 46 15.97 -12.73 3.73
C GLY A 46 14.92 -13.31 2.80
N GLY A 47 13.63 -13.11 3.09
CA GLY A 47 12.52 -13.50 2.21
C GLY A 47 12.59 -12.81 0.85
N ILE A 48 12.86 -11.50 0.80
CA ILE A 48 13.04 -10.79 -0.47
C ILE A 48 14.21 -11.39 -1.27
N LEU A 49 15.34 -11.68 -0.62
CA LEU A 49 16.51 -12.27 -1.28
C LEU A 49 16.22 -13.68 -1.82
N LEU A 50 15.65 -14.56 -1.00
CA LEU A 50 15.30 -15.93 -1.38
C LEU A 50 14.24 -15.96 -2.47
N LEU A 51 13.16 -15.20 -2.31
CA LEU A 51 12.11 -15.14 -3.32
C LEU A 51 12.62 -14.47 -4.60
N SER A 52 13.50 -13.47 -4.57
CA SER A 52 14.09 -12.92 -5.82
C SER A 52 14.97 -13.95 -6.52
N ALA A 53 15.72 -14.76 -5.79
CA ALA A 53 16.52 -15.84 -6.37
C ALA A 53 15.63 -16.88 -7.05
N ILE A 54 14.55 -17.30 -6.39
CA ILE A 54 13.60 -18.29 -6.93
C ILE A 54 12.75 -17.69 -8.06
N ALA A 55 12.32 -16.44 -7.92
CA ALA A 55 11.50 -15.74 -8.91
C ALA A 55 12.25 -15.56 -10.24
N SER A 56 13.58 -15.45 -10.22
CA SER A 56 14.38 -15.45 -11.46
C SER A 56 14.18 -16.72 -12.31
N LEU A 57 13.76 -17.83 -11.70
CA LEU A 57 13.48 -19.10 -12.37
C LEU A 57 12.00 -19.28 -12.78
N TYR A 58 11.06 -18.65 -12.05
CA TYR A 58 9.60 -18.86 -12.22
C TYR A 58 8.79 -17.56 -12.34
N THR A 59 9.39 -16.49 -12.88
CA THR A 59 8.82 -15.13 -12.90
C THR A 59 7.39 -15.07 -13.44
N ARG A 60 7.11 -15.74 -14.56
CA ARG A 60 5.82 -15.60 -15.27
C ARG A 60 4.66 -16.21 -14.48
N GLU A 61 4.83 -17.45 -14.04
CA GLU A 61 3.84 -18.20 -13.23
C GLU A 61 3.42 -17.44 -11.96
N ILE A 62 4.41 -16.89 -11.23
CA ILE A 62 4.17 -16.17 -9.97
C ILE A 62 3.42 -14.86 -10.24
N THR A 63 3.81 -14.12 -11.28
CA THR A 63 3.24 -12.81 -11.61
C THR A 63 1.79 -12.94 -12.09
N ASP A 64 1.47 -13.97 -12.88
CA ASP A 64 0.12 -14.20 -13.39
C ASP A 64 -0.86 -14.59 -12.28
N ILE A 65 -0.44 -15.43 -11.32
CA ILE A 65 -1.26 -15.77 -10.15
C ILE A 65 -1.52 -14.52 -9.29
N ILE A 66 -0.49 -13.72 -9.03
CA ILE A 66 -0.64 -12.49 -8.22
C ILE A 66 -1.59 -11.53 -8.91
N ASN A 67 -1.44 -11.29 -10.21
CA ASN A 67 -2.24 -10.30 -10.93
C ASN A 67 -3.72 -10.73 -11.09
N ASN A 68 -3.98 -12.00 -11.35
CA ASN A 68 -5.34 -12.50 -11.53
C ASN A 68 -6.14 -12.58 -10.21
N TYR A 69 -5.47 -12.88 -9.09
CA TYR A 69 -6.13 -13.01 -7.79
C TYR A 69 -5.95 -11.79 -6.87
N ASN A 70 -5.26 -10.73 -7.31
CA ASN A 70 -4.90 -9.60 -6.45
C ASN A 70 -6.11 -8.95 -5.77
N SER A 71 -7.17 -8.68 -6.53
CA SER A 71 -8.40 -8.07 -6.02
C SER A 71 -9.06 -8.94 -4.96
N ILE A 72 -9.14 -10.26 -5.18
CA ILE A 72 -9.73 -11.20 -4.22
C ILE A 72 -8.87 -11.28 -2.95
N ILE A 73 -7.55 -11.32 -3.09
CA ILE A 73 -6.62 -11.34 -1.95
C ILE A 73 -6.76 -10.05 -1.13
N TYR A 74 -6.82 -8.88 -1.78
CA TYR A 74 -7.04 -7.61 -1.08
C TYR A 74 -8.40 -7.55 -0.37
N LEU A 75 -9.46 -8.08 -0.97
CA LEU A 75 -10.77 -8.16 -0.34
C LEU A 75 -10.75 -9.04 0.93
N ILE A 76 -10.16 -10.24 0.85
CA ILE A 76 -10.05 -11.15 2.00
C ILE A 76 -9.23 -10.50 3.11
N MET A 77 -8.10 -9.86 2.78
CA MET A 77 -7.26 -9.16 3.74
C MET A 77 -7.97 -7.96 4.38
N ALA A 78 -8.76 -7.22 3.60
CA ALA A 78 -9.58 -6.13 4.10
C ALA A 78 -10.57 -6.63 5.17
N LEU A 79 -11.29 -7.72 4.89
CA LEU A 79 -12.24 -8.31 5.83
C LEU A 79 -11.52 -8.75 7.12
N ILE A 80 -10.44 -9.52 7.01
CA ILE A 80 -9.69 -10.01 8.17
C ILE A 80 -9.21 -8.83 9.04
N MET A 81 -8.67 -7.76 8.42
CA MET A 81 -8.20 -6.59 9.14
C MET A 81 -9.30 -5.79 9.81
N ILE A 82 -10.44 -5.60 9.14
CA ILE A 82 -11.58 -4.88 9.70
C ILE A 82 -12.12 -5.66 10.90
N PHE A 83 -12.41 -6.95 10.74
CA PHE A 83 -12.91 -7.79 11.84
C PHE A 83 -11.92 -7.83 13.00
N SER A 84 -10.64 -8.02 12.72
CA SER A 84 -9.60 -8.07 13.76
C SER A 84 -9.39 -6.73 14.45
N GLY A 85 -9.52 -5.62 13.74
CA GLY A 85 -9.46 -4.27 14.30
C GLY A 85 -10.61 -4.01 15.28
N ILE A 86 -11.85 -4.30 14.88
CA ILE A 86 -13.04 -4.19 15.74
C ILE A 86 -12.90 -5.11 16.97
N TYR A 87 -12.50 -6.37 16.74
CA TYR A 87 -12.33 -7.36 17.79
C TYR A 87 -11.26 -6.92 18.81
N THR A 88 -10.12 -6.40 18.33
CA THR A 88 -9.04 -5.88 19.18
C THR A 88 -9.51 -4.70 20.05
N ILE A 89 -10.32 -3.78 19.51
CA ILE A 89 -10.86 -2.64 20.28
C ILE A 89 -11.89 -3.13 21.31
N LYS A 90 -12.80 -4.03 20.91
CA LYS A 90 -13.86 -4.55 21.76
C LYS A 90 -13.32 -5.40 22.91
N GLU A 91 -12.35 -6.27 22.63
CA GLU A 91 -11.78 -7.13 23.66
C GLU A 91 -10.88 -6.35 24.63
N TRP A 92 -10.19 -5.29 24.16
CA TRP A 92 -9.50 -4.37 25.06
C TRP A 92 -10.44 -3.74 26.09
N LYS A 93 -11.65 -3.33 25.67
CA LYS A 93 -12.66 -2.73 26.56
C LYS A 93 -13.23 -3.72 27.59
N ASN A 94 -13.26 -5.02 27.26
CA ASN A 94 -13.90 -6.04 28.09
C ASN A 94 -12.94 -6.93 28.91
N HIS A 95 -11.68 -7.14 28.47
CA HIS A 95 -10.81 -8.16 29.06
C HIS A 95 -9.34 -7.75 29.32
N GLU A 96 -8.95 -6.48 29.09
CA GLU A 96 -7.69 -5.77 29.40
C GLU A 96 -6.30 -6.45 29.22
N LYS A 97 -6.13 -7.78 29.22
CA LYS A 97 -4.82 -8.43 29.40
C LYS A 97 -4.51 -9.62 28.50
N LYS A 98 -5.50 -10.31 27.90
CA LYS A 98 -5.22 -11.56 27.14
C LYS A 98 -5.09 -11.42 25.61
N THR A 99 -5.56 -10.31 25.02
CA THR A 99 -5.70 -10.19 23.55
C THR A 99 -4.40 -9.84 22.81
N MET A 100 -3.37 -9.36 23.51
CA MET A 100 -2.18 -8.77 22.89
C MET A 100 -1.33 -9.77 22.08
N ARG A 101 -1.45 -11.09 22.32
CA ARG A 101 -0.74 -12.13 21.54
C ARG A 101 -1.40 -12.43 20.19
N ALA A 102 -2.73 -12.51 20.13
CA ALA A 102 -3.45 -12.82 18.89
C ALA A 102 -3.34 -11.67 17.88
N THR A 103 -3.51 -10.42 18.34
CA THR A 103 -3.39 -9.22 17.51
C THR A 103 -1.98 -9.06 16.90
N ARG A 104 -0.93 -9.53 17.56
CA ARG A 104 0.45 -9.50 17.03
C ARG A 104 0.65 -10.36 15.78
N MET A 105 -0.06 -11.49 15.69
CA MET A 105 0.10 -12.45 14.59
C MET A 105 -0.72 -12.03 13.37
N ILE A 106 -1.92 -11.49 13.60
CA ILE A 106 -2.81 -10.99 12.54
C ILE A 106 -2.18 -9.82 11.77
N LEU A 107 -1.34 -9.03 12.45
CA LEU A 107 -0.64 -7.94 11.80
C LEU A 107 0.35 -8.39 10.70
N VAL A 108 0.83 -9.63 10.79
CA VAL A 108 1.75 -10.24 9.82
C VAL A 108 0.98 -10.84 8.64
N ALA A 109 -0.32 -11.10 8.78
CA ALA A 109 -1.18 -11.71 7.75
C ALA A 109 -1.20 -11.02 6.36
N PRO A 110 -1.19 -9.67 6.21
CA PRO A 110 -1.17 -9.03 4.88
C PRO A 110 0.17 -9.16 4.17
N CYS A 111 1.20 -9.70 4.81
CA CYS A 111 2.56 -9.64 4.27
C CYS A 111 2.86 -10.52 3.05
N PRO A 112 2.21 -11.69 2.83
CA PRO A 112 2.45 -12.49 1.63
C PRO A 112 2.11 -11.75 0.33
N CYS A 113 1.06 -10.92 0.32
CA CYS A 113 0.68 -10.19 -0.90
C CYS A 113 1.70 -9.09 -1.25
N TYR A 114 2.30 -8.46 -0.23
CA TYR A 114 3.32 -7.43 -0.43
C TYR A 114 4.64 -7.97 -0.97
N PHE A 115 5.05 -9.19 -0.60
CA PHE A 115 6.20 -9.84 -1.25
C PHE A 115 5.95 -10.03 -2.74
N GLY A 116 4.75 -10.45 -3.13
CA GLY A 116 4.37 -10.58 -4.53
C GLY A 116 4.53 -9.28 -5.32
N SER A 117 4.02 -8.17 -4.78
CA SER A 117 4.14 -6.85 -5.41
C SER A 117 5.59 -6.35 -5.51
N ILE A 118 6.41 -6.58 -4.47
CA ILE A 118 7.83 -6.20 -4.49
C ILE A 118 8.60 -7.03 -5.53
N LEU A 119 8.35 -8.35 -5.61
CA LEU A 119 8.99 -9.22 -6.57
C LEU A 119 8.64 -8.87 -8.01
N ALA A 120 7.34 -8.66 -8.29
CA ALA A 120 6.90 -8.21 -9.61
C ALA A 120 7.61 -6.89 -10.00
N SER A 121 7.71 -5.96 -9.05
CA SER A 121 8.39 -4.67 -9.28
C SER A 121 9.89 -4.85 -9.53
N ILE A 122 10.59 -5.73 -8.78
CA ILE A 122 12.03 -6.02 -8.98
C ILE A 122 12.26 -6.65 -10.36
N VAL A 123 11.44 -7.62 -10.77
CA VAL A 123 11.63 -8.30 -12.06
C VAL A 123 11.32 -7.38 -13.23
N MET A 124 10.33 -6.51 -13.12
CA MET A 124 10.02 -5.52 -14.16
C MET A 124 11.07 -4.39 -14.22
N ALA A 125 11.69 -4.03 -13.08
CA ALA A 125 12.69 -2.96 -13.02
C ALA A 125 14.11 -3.42 -13.37
N ALA A 126 14.46 -4.70 -13.15
CA ALA A 126 15.82 -5.22 -13.36
C ALA A 126 16.38 -4.98 -14.78
N PRO A 127 15.64 -5.23 -15.88
CA PRO A 127 16.13 -4.97 -17.24
C PRO A 127 16.41 -3.48 -17.51
N GLY A 128 15.74 -2.57 -16.79
CA GLY A 128 15.87 -1.13 -16.99
C GLY A 128 17.13 -0.51 -16.39
N ILE A 129 17.78 -1.20 -15.44
CA ILE A 129 18.91 -0.66 -14.65
C ILE A 129 20.23 -1.34 -15.07
N GLY A 130 20.17 -2.39 -15.91
CA GLY A 130 21.36 -3.18 -16.29
C GLY A 130 21.99 -3.95 -15.12
N LEU A 131 21.34 -3.96 -13.95
CA LEU A 131 21.71 -4.74 -12.78
C LEU A 131 20.94 -6.06 -12.77
N GLY A 132 21.60 -7.15 -12.40
CA GLY A 132 20.94 -8.43 -12.18
C GLY A 132 19.87 -8.31 -11.08
N ALA A 133 18.74 -9.02 -11.25
CA ALA A 133 17.62 -9.01 -10.29
C ALA A 133 18.06 -9.34 -8.85
N PHE A 134 19.12 -10.13 -8.70
CA PHE A 134 19.72 -10.46 -7.41
C PHE A 134 20.50 -9.30 -6.77
N SER A 135 21.20 -8.48 -7.55
CA SER A 135 21.91 -7.31 -7.02
C SER A 135 20.91 -6.23 -6.59
N LEU A 136 19.83 -6.03 -7.37
CA LEU A 136 18.77 -5.08 -7.02
C LEU A 136 18.04 -5.50 -5.73
N SER A 137 17.77 -6.81 -5.56
CA SER A 137 17.08 -7.31 -4.38
C SER A 137 17.86 -7.14 -3.08
N GLN A 138 19.20 -7.11 -3.13
CA GLN A 138 20.05 -6.79 -1.97
C GLN A 138 19.83 -5.37 -1.45
N TYR A 139 19.83 -4.38 -2.35
CA TYR A 139 19.55 -2.98 -1.98
C TYR A 139 18.14 -2.82 -1.44
N VAL A 140 17.16 -3.45 -2.09
CA VAL A 140 15.77 -3.43 -1.65
C VAL A 140 15.60 -4.07 -0.27
N ALA A 141 16.22 -5.21 -0.02
CA ALA A 141 16.19 -5.89 1.28
C ALA A 141 16.84 -5.03 2.39
N ALA A 142 17.98 -4.41 2.11
CA ALA A 142 18.66 -3.53 3.07
C ALA A 142 17.80 -2.32 3.45
N ILE A 143 17.23 -1.64 2.45
CA ILE A 143 16.34 -0.49 2.67
C ILE A 143 15.08 -0.94 3.44
N MET A 144 14.50 -2.08 3.11
CA MET A 144 13.33 -2.61 3.81
C MET A 144 13.62 -2.79 5.31
N VAL A 145 14.78 -3.36 5.67
CA VAL A 145 15.19 -3.52 7.08
C VAL A 145 15.34 -2.16 7.77
N ILE A 146 16.02 -1.20 7.12
CA ILE A 146 16.21 0.15 7.67
C ILE A 146 14.86 0.84 7.91
N VAL A 147 13.94 0.76 6.96
CA VAL A 147 12.61 1.38 7.06
C VAL A 147 11.77 0.70 8.15
N ILE A 148 11.84 -0.63 8.30
CA ILE A 148 11.15 -1.34 9.39
C ILE A 148 11.68 -0.88 10.75
N LEU A 149 13.01 -0.79 10.91
CA LEU A 149 13.63 -0.35 12.16
C LEU A 149 13.25 1.09 12.50
N THR A 150 13.36 1.99 11.54
CA THR A 150 12.98 3.41 11.74
C THR A 150 11.49 3.55 12.06
N GLY A 151 10.61 2.82 11.37
CA GLY A 151 9.18 2.78 11.66
C GLY A 151 8.86 2.25 13.06
N TYR A 152 9.58 1.22 13.53
CA TYR A 152 9.43 0.66 14.87
C TYR A 152 9.79 1.67 15.97
N PHE A 153 10.88 2.42 15.80
CA PHE A 153 11.24 3.46 16.77
C PHE A 153 10.28 4.66 16.70
N ALA A 154 9.83 5.03 15.50
CA ALA A 154 8.86 6.10 15.30
C ALA A 154 7.51 5.81 15.96
N SER A 155 7.07 4.54 16.04
CA SER A 155 5.80 4.20 16.68
C SER A 155 5.77 4.56 18.17
N ASN A 156 6.90 4.50 18.87
CA ASN A 156 6.98 4.91 20.26
C ASN A 156 6.77 6.42 20.42
N LEU A 157 7.18 7.22 19.43
CA LEU A 157 6.93 8.66 19.38
C LEU A 157 5.44 8.93 19.17
N ILE A 158 4.82 8.23 18.22
CA ILE A 158 3.38 8.32 17.91
C ILE A 158 2.55 8.07 19.18
N VAL A 159 2.85 7.00 19.94
CA VAL A 159 2.10 6.68 21.15
C VAL A 159 2.31 7.70 22.27
N LYS A 160 3.53 8.24 22.43
CA LYS A 160 3.80 9.33 23.38
C LYS A 160 2.98 10.58 23.08
N VAL A 161 2.82 10.92 21.79
CA VAL A 161 2.01 12.08 21.35
C VAL A 161 0.52 11.82 21.55
N LEU A 162 0.04 10.62 21.23
CA LEU A 162 -1.38 10.29 21.28
C LEU A 162 -1.94 10.02 22.69
N LYS A 163 -1.09 9.79 23.70
CA LYS A 163 -1.48 9.50 25.12
C LYS A 163 -2.59 8.43 25.27
N LYS A 164 -2.74 7.54 24.28
CA LYS A 164 -3.77 6.49 24.25
C LYS A 164 -3.14 5.10 24.43
N PRO A 165 -3.86 4.13 25.01
CA PRO A 165 -3.33 2.79 25.21
C PRO A 165 -3.07 2.10 23.86
N TYR A 166 -1.93 1.41 23.77
CA TYR A 166 -1.42 0.75 22.56
C TYR A 166 -2.48 -0.09 21.80
N PRO A 167 -3.34 -0.90 22.45
CA PRO A 167 -4.32 -1.73 21.74
C PRO A 167 -5.40 -0.95 20.99
N ILE A 168 -5.81 0.22 21.50
CA ILE A 168 -6.77 1.10 20.81
C ILE A 168 -6.12 1.70 19.55
N VAL A 169 -4.85 2.11 19.65
CA VAL A 169 -4.10 2.67 18.51
C VAL A 169 -3.87 1.60 17.44
N ILE A 170 -3.51 0.36 17.83
CA ILE A 170 -3.37 -0.77 16.89
C ILE A 170 -4.71 -1.08 16.22
N GLY A 171 -5.80 -1.16 16.98
CA GLY A 171 -7.11 -1.49 16.44
C GLY A 171 -7.59 -0.47 15.41
N ASN A 172 -7.44 0.82 15.69
CA ASN A 172 -7.74 1.89 14.74
C ASN A 172 -6.83 1.83 13.50
N PHE A 173 -5.56 1.50 13.69
CA PHE A 173 -4.61 1.33 12.58
C PHE A 173 -4.99 0.13 11.69
N MET A 174 -5.42 -0.99 12.28
CA MET A 174 -5.92 -2.16 11.54
C MET A 174 -7.19 -1.84 10.77
N LEU A 175 -8.14 -1.11 11.37
CA LEU A 175 -9.34 -0.62 10.69
C LEU A 175 -8.99 0.27 9.49
N PHE A 176 -8.07 1.22 9.67
CA PHE A 176 -7.61 2.09 8.60
C PHE A 176 -6.97 1.30 7.45
N LEU A 177 -6.09 0.34 7.76
CA LEU A 177 -5.50 -0.52 6.74
C LEU A 177 -6.54 -1.41 6.05
N GLY A 178 -7.53 -1.91 6.78
CA GLY A 178 -8.62 -2.70 6.21
C GLY A 178 -9.44 -1.90 5.19
N ILE A 179 -9.79 -0.65 5.51
CA ILE A 179 -10.47 0.25 4.57
C ILE A 179 -9.58 0.56 3.36
N TYR A 180 -8.28 0.79 3.57
CA TYR A 180 -7.32 0.98 2.48
C TYR A 180 -7.28 -0.21 1.51
N PHE A 181 -7.28 -1.44 2.03
CA PHE A 181 -7.31 -2.64 1.20
C PHE A 181 -8.65 -2.82 0.48
N LEU A 182 -9.76 -2.48 1.14
CA LEU A 182 -11.09 -2.51 0.54
C LEU A 182 -11.16 -1.54 -0.65
N LEU A 183 -10.70 -0.30 -0.45
CA LEU A 183 -10.57 0.69 -1.53
C LEU A 183 -9.66 0.18 -2.65
N SER A 184 -8.50 -0.39 -2.30
CA SER A 184 -7.55 -0.93 -3.28
C SER A 184 -8.15 -2.07 -4.12
N SER A 185 -8.96 -2.95 -3.51
CA SER A 185 -9.65 -4.04 -4.20
C SER A 185 -10.65 -3.55 -5.24
N ILE A 186 -11.25 -2.38 -5.06
CA ILE A 186 -12.23 -1.80 -5.99
C ILE A 186 -11.51 -0.93 -7.03
N LEU A 187 -10.56 -0.10 -6.58
CA LEU A 187 -9.91 0.89 -7.42
C LEU A 187 -8.91 0.27 -8.40
N ILE A 188 -8.05 -0.66 -7.97
CA ILE A 188 -7.00 -1.24 -8.81
C ILE A 188 -7.56 -1.90 -10.09
N PRO A 189 -8.56 -2.80 -10.03
CA PRO A 189 -9.09 -3.41 -11.26
C PRO A 189 -9.77 -2.38 -12.17
N ASN A 190 -10.48 -1.40 -11.61
CA ASN A 190 -11.12 -0.33 -12.38
C ASN A 190 -10.08 0.55 -13.08
N ILE A 191 -8.98 0.87 -12.40
CA ILE A 191 -7.85 1.61 -12.98
C ILE A 191 -7.25 0.79 -14.13
N ILE A 192 -6.93 -0.49 -13.92
CA ILE A 192 -6.38 -1.37 -14.97
C ILE A 192 -7.34 -1.46 -16.16
N GLN A 193 -8.65 -1.54 -15.95
CA GLN A 193 -9.63 -1.56 -17.02
C GLN A 193 -9.60 -0.27 -17.86
N VAL A 194 -9.52 0.90 -17.21
CA VAL A 194 -9.42 2.19 -17.90
C VAL A 194 -8.07 2.35 -18.64
N PHE A 195 -6.97 1.82 -18.09
CA PHE A 195 -5.66 1.86 -18.75
C PHE A 195 -5.50 0.82 -19.88
N SER A 196 -6.22 -0.31 -19.82
CA SER A 196 -6.20 -1.38 -20.84
C SER A 196 -7.15 -1.12 -21.99
N GLN A 197 -8.21 -0.33 -21.77
CA GLN A 197 -8.82 0.42 -22.86
C GLN A 197 -7.73 1.33 -23.39
N SER A 198 -7.26 1.04 -24.61
CA SER A 198 -6.19 1.79 -25.26
C SER A 198 -6.46 3.26 -25.01
N MET A 199 -5.49 3.98 -24.42
CA MET A 199 -5.43 5.41 -24.63
C MET A 199 -5.33 5.55 -26.15
N LYS A 200 -6.49 5.63 -26.79
CA LYS A 200 -6.65 5.88 -28.21
C LYS A 200 -5.72 7.06 -28.40
N SER A 201 -4.72 6.90 -29.28
CA SER A 201 -3.76 7.98 -29.58
C SER A 201 -4.56 9.26 -29.53
N MET A 202 -4.14 10.21 -28.70
CA MET A 202 -4.75 11.53 -28.66
C MET A 202 -4.45 12.13 -30.03
N THR A 203 -5.19 11.70 -31.06
CA THR A 203 -5.49 12.50 -32.22
C THR A 203 -6.07 13.72 -31.57
N ILE A 204 -5.29 14.80 -31.51
CA ILE A 204 -5.79 16.11 -31.11
C ILE A 204 -7.10 16.23 -31.88
N PRO A 205 -8.26 16.09 -31.21
CA PRO A 205 -9.49 16.16 -31.92
C PRO A 205 -9.51 17.62 -32.37
N SER A 206 -9.72 17.84 -33.68
CA SER A 206 -9.72 19.12 -34.39
C SER A 206 -9.95 20.33 -33.46
N LEU A 207 -9.23 21.45 -33.66
CA LEU A 207 -9.33 22.68 -32.84
C LEU A 207 -10.76 23.00 -32.34
N THR A 208 -11.77 22.74 -33.19
CA THR A 208 -13.20 22.82 -32.94
C THR A 208 -13.69 22.00 -31.72
N SER A 209 -13.34 20.72 -31.60
CA SER A 209 -13.74 19.86 -30.47
C SER A 209 -13.07 20.27 -29.17
N LEU A 210 -11.82 20.72 -29.23
CA LEU A 210 -11.09 21.20 -28.04
C LEU A 210 -11.68 22.52 -27.56
N ALA A 211 -12.05 23.42 -28.49
CA ALA A 211 -12.80 24.63 -28.18
C ALA A 211 -14.15 24.30 -27.52
N ILE A 212 -14.96 23.39 -28.09
CA ILE A 212 -16.27 23.00 -27.54
C ILE A 212 -16.15 22.44 -26.12
N THR A 213 -15.18 21.56 -25.86
CA THR A 213 -14.98 21.00 -24.50
C THR A 213 -14.57 22.08 -23.50
N PHE A 214 -13.75 23.04 -23.92
CA PHE A 214 -13.35 24.15 -23.08
C PHE A 214 -14.52 25.10 -22.78
N THR A 215 -15.35 25.44 -23.78
CA THR A 215 -16.56 26.25 -23.56
C THR A 215 -17.56 25.54 -22.66
N LEU A 216 -17.78 24.24 -22.84
CA LEU A 216 -18.66 23.46 -21.97
C LEU A 216 -18.17 23.43 -20.52
N ALA A 217 -16.87 23.24 -20.31
CA ALA A 217 -16.27 23.31 -18.98
C ALA A 217 -16.45 24.70 -18.34
N CYS A 218 -16.21 25.77 -19.10
CA CYS A 218 -16.43 27.14 -18.63
C CYS A 218 -17.91 27.42 -18.30
N VAL A 219 -18.85 26.92 -19.09
CA VAL A 219 -20.30 27.08 -18.84
C VAL A 219 -20.71 26.32 -17.57
N ILE A 220 -20.23 25.10 -17.38
CA ILE A 220 -20.51 24.32 -16.16
C ILE A 220 -19.94 25.04 -14.93
N VAL A 221 -18.74 25.58 -15.01
CA VAL A 221 -18.13 26.37 -13.92
C VAL A 221 -18.93 27.65 -13.67
N ALA A 222 -19.35 28.37 -14.71
CA ALA A 222 -20.14 29.58 -14.57
C ALA A 222 -21.52 29.29 -13.95
N ILE A 223 -22.20 28.22 -14.39
CA ILE A 223 -23.45 27.75 -13.78
C ILE A 223 -23.21 27.37 -12.31
N GLY A 224 -22.13 26.66 -12.02
CA GLY A 224 -21.74 26.31 -10.64
C GLY A 224 -21.55 27.53 -9.76
N ILE A 225 -20.90 28.58 -10.27
CA ILE A 225 -20.69 29.85 -9.56
C ILE A 225 -22.02 30.60 -9.36
N ILE A 226 -22.89 30.66 -10.38
CA ILE A 226 -24.19 31.35 -10.29
C ILE A 226 -25.12 30.61 -9.31
N VAL A 227 -25.18 29.29 -9.37
CA VAL A 227 -25.97 28.46 -8.43
C VAL A 227 -25.41 28.55 -7.02
N SER A 228 -24.08 28.55 -6.85
CA SER A 228 -23.43 28.75 -5.55
C SER A 228 -23.70 30.13 -4.97
N LYS A 229 -23.85 31.17 -5.81
CA LYS A 229 -24.12 32.54 -5.37
C LYS A 229 -25.59 32.75 -4.96
N ASN A 230 -26.52 31.98 -5.52
CA ASN A 230 -27.94 32.06 -5.16
C ASN A 230 -28.32 31.13 -3.99
N ASN A 231 -27.49 30.12 -3.69
CA ASN A 231 -27.69 29.21 -2.56
C ASN A 231 -26.61 29.42 -1.49
N ASP A 232 -26.79 30.47 -0.67
CA ASP A 232 -26.02 30.72 0.58
C ASP A 232 -26.17 29.59 1.64
N PHE A 233 -26.80 28.47 1.31
CA PHE A 233 -27.06 27.36 2.22
C PHE A 233 -25.99 26.25 2.19
N LEU A 234 -25.09 26.21 1.19
CA LEU A 234 -24.14 25.09 1.01
C LEU A 234 -22.70 25.37 1.46
N ILE A 235 -22.39 26.56 1.99
CA ILE A 235 -21.04 26.91 2.52
C ILE A 235 -21.02 26.95 4.06
N LYS A 236 -21.97 26.29 4.72
CA LYS A 236 -21.89 25.99 6.16
C LYS A 236 -21.84 24.48 6.39
N PHE A 237 -20.68 23.90 6.09
CA PHE A 237 -20.18 22.69 6.75
C PHE A 237 -18.67 22.77 6.86
#